data_AF-R6YDK5-F1
#
_entry.id   AF-R6YDK5-F1
#
_cell.length_a   1.000
_cell.length_b   1.000
_cell.length_c   1.000
_cell.angle_alpha   90.00
_cell.angle_beta   90.00
_cell.angle_gamma   90.00
#
_symmetry.space_group_name_H-M   'P 1'
#
loop_
_entity.id
_entity.type
_entity.pdbx_description
1 polymer ?
#
loop_
_entity_poly.entity_id
_entity_poly.type
_entity_poly.pdbx_seq_one_letter_code
_entity_poly.pdbx_strand_id
1 'polypeptide(L)'
;MDIQNKKLLGLKLQYCLLNESEYLSLGELGLVIAARKFFELSNLINSANFSIQQSEQCTKDSLKAYYLKYAILDYNACYDYLLQIIYFAFDFFSDFDYTSIEEYQTILKKKCKLSCIEKIDGKWIFKDTEFAEDIRKLKDTNLEFAKFYKRFNKFNAFADDKDYGIKQWANNIKHQGGFYFSEITKHVGHSEGVDSSGVLLFTTKILLPYVPTFDDAIYRLYKQNLNIVEYSQWLFEYIFEDTLHINFKPKSKAFSANKNHFKELKYHMIYATE
;
A
#
# COMPACT_ATOMS: atom_id res chain seq x y z
N MET A 1 -13.26 -4.03 -26.29
CA MET A 1 -11.92 -4.20 -25.70
C MET A 1 -11.90 -5.60 -25.11
N ASP A 2 -11.20 -6.52 -25.76
CA ASP A 2 -11.30 -7.96 -25.52
C ASP A 2 -10.93 -8.35 -24.08
N ILE A 3 -11.85 -9.07 -23.43
CA ILE A 3 -11.69 -9.65 -22.09
C ILE A 3 -10.72 -10.86 -22.12
N GLN A 4 -10.29 -11.30 -23.30
CA GLN A 4 -9.60 -12.58 -23.52
C GLN A 4 -8.15 -12.68 -23.04
N ASN A 5 -7.52 -11.63 -22.50
CA ASN A 5 -6.10 -11.68 -22.06
C ASN A 5 -5.84 -11.03 -20.69
N LYS A 6 -6.80 -11.09 -19.75
CA LYS A 6 -6.56 -10.65 -18.37
C LYS A 6 -5.90 -11.78 -17.57
N LYS A 7 -4.57 -11.89 -17.67
CA LYS A 7 -3.80 -12.77 -16.77
C LYS A 7 -3.34 -11.96 -15.55
N LEU A 8 -3.73 -12.40 -14.36
CA LEU A 8 -3.19 -11.85 -13.13
C LEU A 8 -1.68 -12.08 -13.09
N LEU A 9 -0.95 -11.02 -12.77
CA LEU A 9 0.48 -11.07 -12.57
C LEU A 9 0.78 -11.42 -11.12
N GLY A 10 1.75 -12.30 -10.94
CA GLY A 10 2.41 -12.53 -9.66
C GLY A 10 3.74 -11.80 -9.64
N LEU A 11 4.24 -11.52 -8.44
CA LEU A 11 5.60 -11.02 -8.30
C LEU A 11 6.61 -12.13 -8.53
N LYS A 12 7.62 -11.85 -9.36
CA LYS A 12 8.80 -12.70 -9.50
C LYS A 12 9.93 -12.10 -8.66
N LEU A 13 9.94 -12.41 -7.37
CA LEU A 13 11.01 -12.01 -6.46
C LEU A 13 11.85 -13.22 -6.08
N GLN A 14 13.17 -13.11 -6.21
CA GLN A 14 14.11 -14.11 -5.72
C GLN A 14 14.61 -13.70 -4.32
N TYR A 15 13.71 -13.73 -3.34
CA TYR A 15 14.00 -13.29 -1.97
C TYR A 15 15.13 -14.08 -1.30
N CYS A 16 15.26 -15.37 -1.65
CA CYS A 16 16.29 -16.28 -1.14
C CYS A 16 17.73 -15.88 -1.51
N LEU A 17 17.92 -14.83 -2.33
CA LEU A 17 19.23 -14.33 -2.72
C LEU A 17 19.72 -13.15 -1.86
N LEU A 18 18.89 -12.64 -0.95
CA LEU A 18 19.28 -11.56 -0.04
C LEU A 18 19.99 -12.12 1.20
N ASN A 19 21.26 -11.77 1.38
CA ASN A 19 22.04 -12.14 2.56
C ASN A 19 21.80 -11.12 3.68
N GLU A 20 20.75 -11.32 4.49
CA GLU A 20 20.40 -10.42 5.59
C GLU A 20 21.60 -10.17 6.54
N SER A 21 22.43 -11.18 6.80
CA SER A 21 23.60 -11.06 7.66
C SER A 21 24.65 -10.08 7.11
N GLU A 22 24.88 -10.09 5.79
CA GLU A 22 25.80 -9.14 5.15
C GLU A 22 25.23 -7.72 5.16
N TYR A 23 23.93 -7.56 4.97
CA TYR A 23 23.29 -6.24 5.02
C TYR A 23 23.35 -5.67 6.45
N LEU A 24 23.08 -6.49 7.46
CA LEU A 24 23.21 -6.10 8.87
C LEU A 24 24.67 -5.78 9.25
N SER A 25 25.66 -6.55 8.76
CA SER A 25 27.08 -6.31 9.05
C SER A 25 27.56 -4.95 8.52
N LEU A 26 26.93 -4.47 7.44
CA LEU A 26 27.17 -3.17 6.82
C LEU A 26 26.28 -2.04 7.39
N GLY A 27 25.45 -2.33 8.40
CA GLY A 27 24.56 -1.34 9.00
C GLY A 27 23.36 -0.97 8.12
N GLU A 28 22.94 -1.84 7.19
CA GLU A 28 21.84 -1.58 6.26
C GLU A 28 20.50 -2.19 6.73
N LEU A 29 20.12 -1.96 8.00
CA LEU A 29 18.85 -2.45 8.56
C LEU A 29 17.63 -2.03 7.75
N GLY A 30 17.59 -0.78 7.28
CA GLY A 30 16.47 -0.28 6.47
C GLY A 30 16.23 -1.13 5.22
N LEU A 31 17.32 -1.62 4.59
CA LEU A 31 17.22 -2.52 3.44
C LEU A 31 16.76 -3.93 3.84
N VAL A 32 17.16 -4.44 5.01
CA VAL A 32 16.66 -5.72 5.54
C VAL A 32 15.16 -5.66 5.84
N ILE A 33 14.69 -4.58 6.46
CA ILE A 33 13.25 -4.37 6.70
C ILE A 33 12.51 -4.26 5.37
N ALA A 34 13.01 -3.45 4.43
CA ALA A 34 12.41 -3.30 3.11
C ALA A 34 12.34 -4.62 2.33
N ALA A 35 13.39 -5.44 2.42
CA ALA A 35 13.42 -6.79 1.88
C ALA A 35 12.26 -7.62 2.46
N ARG A 36 12.16 -7.74 3.80
CA ARG A 36 11.08 -8.53 4.42
C ARG A 36 9.70 -8.01 4.03
N LYS A 37 9.55 -6.69 3.89
CA LYS A 37 8.30 -6.06 3.40
C LYS A 37 7.96 -6.44 1.96
N PHE A 38 8.94 -6.66 1.08
CA PHE A 38 8.69 -7.19 -0.26
C PHE A 38 8.18 -8.63 -0.24
N PHE A 39 8.67 -9.47 0.67
CA PHE A 39 8.14 -10.82 0.86
C PHE A 39 6.68 -10.78 1.34
N GLU A 40 6.38 -9.96 2.34
CA GLU A 40 5.01 -9.73 2.83
C GLU A 40 4.09 -9.21 1.71
N LEU A 41 4.57 -8.25 0.90
CA LEU A 41 3.86 -7.72 -0.26
C LEU A 41 3.57 -8.80 -1.32
N SER A 42 4.52 -9.69 -1.60
CA SER A 42 4.31 -10.81 -2.53
C SER A 42 3.21 -11.74 -2.05
N ASN A 43 3.16 -12.06 -0.76
CA ASN A 43 2.09 -12.87 -0.19
C ASN A 43 0.73 -12.17 -0.33
N LEU A 44 0.70 -10.85 -0.10
CA LEU A 44 -0.53 -10.07 -0.20
C LEU A 44 -1.08 -10.01 -1.64
N ILE A 45 -0.20 -9.83 -2.63
CA ILE A 45 -0.58 -9.90 -4.06
C ILE A 45 -1.12 -11.29 -4.41
N ASN A 46 -0.49 -12.35 -3.90
CA ASN A 46 -0.96 -13.72 -4.13
C ASN A 46 -2.33 -13.97 -3.50
N SER A 47 -2.58 -13.47 -2.28
CA SER A 47 -3.89 -13.55 -1.61
C SER A 47 -4.97 -12.79 -2.37
N ALA A 48 -4.65 -11.59 -2.87
CA ALA A 48 -5.57 -10.80 -3.68
C ALA A 48 -5.89 -11.49 -5.01
N ASN A 49 -4.87 -12.05 -5.67
CA ASN A 49 -5.01 -12.82 -6.90
C ASN A 49 -5.88 -14.05 -6.70
N PHE A 50 -5.62 -14.81 -5.63
CA PHE A 50 -6.42 -15.96 -5.27
C PHE A 50 -7.89 -15.57 -5.07
N SER A 51 -8.15 -14.46 -4.38
CA SER A 51 -9.50 -13.96 -4.15
C SER A 51 -10.22 -13.60 -5.46
N ILE A 52 -9.56 -12.95 -6.42
CA ILE A 52 -10.14 -12.73 -7.77
C ILE A 52 -10.49 -14.07 -8.42
N GLN A 53 -9.56 -15.01 -8.47
CA GLN A 53 -9.76 -16.31 -9.11
C GLN A 53 -10.94 -17.09 -8.49
N GLN A 54 -11.04 -17.08 -7.16
CA GLN A 54 -12.17 -17.68 -6.45
C GLN A 54 -13.48 -16.97 -6.77
N SER A 55 -13.47 -15.64 -6.90
CA SER A 55 -14.67 -14.88 -7.27
C SER A 55 -15.17 -15.20 -8.68
N GLU A 56 -14.27 -15.47 -9.62
CA GLU A 56 -14.61 -15.83 -11.00
C GLU A 56 -15.11 -17.28 -11.13
N GLN A 57 -14.66 -18.17 -10.24
CA GLN A 57 -15.09 -19.57 -10.18
C GLN A 57 -16.40 -19.76 -9.38
N CYS A 58 -16.80 -18.76 -8.60
CA CYS A 58 -17.95 -18.90 -7.71
C CYS A 58 -19.27 -18.63 -8.43
N THR A 59 -20.25 -19.53 -8.23
CA THR A 59 -21.61 -19.38 -8.77
C THR A 59 -22.57 -18.65 -7.83
N LYS A 60 -22.22 -18.48 -6.55
CA LYS A 60 -23.04 -17.78 -5.56
C LYS A 60 -22.60 -16.33 -5.45
N ASP A 61 -23.49 -15.39 -5.78
CA ASP A 61 -23.18 -13.96 -5.77
C ASP A 61 -22.71 -13.44 -4.39
N SER A 62 -23.22 -13.99 -3.29
CA SER A 62 -22.78 -13.61 -1.95
C SER A 62 -21.32 -13.99 -1.67
N LEU A 63 -20.88 -15.16 -2.14
CA LEU A 63 -19.49 -15.60 -2.02
C LEU A 63 -18.59 -14.84 -3.00
N LYS A 64 -19.07 -14.58 -4.22
CA LYS A 64 -18.37 -13.72 -5.18
C LYS A 64 -18.12 -12.33 -4.59
N ALA A 65 -19.14 -11.72 -3.98
CA ALA A 65 -19.02 -10.45 -3.28
C ALA A 65 -18.02 -10.49 -2.12
N TYR A 66 -18.01 -11.58 -1.35
CA TYR A 66 -17.06 -11.79 -0.26
C TYR A 66 -15.62 -11.76 -0.79
N TYR A 67 -15.30 -12.59 -1.79
CA TYR A 67 -13.95 -12.65 -2.35
C TYR A 67 -13.49 -11.33 -2.98
N LEU A 68 -14.38 -10.63 -3.71
CA LEU A 68 -14.04 -9.33 -4.29
C LEU A 68 -13.73 -8.28 -3.23
N LYS A 69 -14.45 -8.26 -2.10
CA LYS A 69 -14.13 -7.36 -0.98
C LYS A 69 -12.75 -7.64 -0.40
N TYR A 70 -12.36 -8.90 -0.25
CA TYR A 70 -11.02 -9.27 0.21
C TYR A 70 -9.93 -8.83 -0.78
N ALA A 71 -10.13 -9.07 -2.08
CA ALA A 71 -9.21 -8.59 -3.11
C ALA A 71 -9.02 -7.06 -3.06
N ILE A 72 -10.11 -6.29 -2.87
CA ILE A 72 -10.05 -4.82 -2.72
C ILE A 72 -9.19 -4.44 -1.51
N LEU A 73 -9.39 -5.08 -0.37
CA LEU A 73 -8.64 -4.78 0.85
C LEU A 73 -7.15 -5.12 0.71
N ASP A 74 -6.83 -6.29 0.16
CA ASP A 74 -5.46 -6.76 0.00
C ASP A 74 -4.67 -5.91 -1.00
N TYR A 75 -5.25 -5.58 -2.17
CA TYR A 75 -4.60 -4.65 -3.10
C TYR A 75 -4.47 -3.24 -2.53
N ASN A 76 -5.46 -2.75 -1.77
CA ASN A 76 -5.31 -1.46 -1.11
C ASN A 76 -4.15 -1.49 -0.11
N ALA A 77 -4.02 -2.57 0.67
CA ALA A 77 -2.93 -2.73 1.62
C ALA A 77 -1.56 -2.85 0.93
N CYS A 78 -1.47 -3.36 -0.30
CA CYS A 78 -0.22 -3.37 -1.08
C CYS A 78 0.41 -1.97 -1.20
N TYR A 79 -0.40 -0.91 -1.35
CA TYR A 79 0.11 0.47 -1.39
C TYR A 79 0.74 0.91 -0.06
N ASP A 80 0.18 0.47 1.07
CA ASP A 80 0.78 0.73 2.39
C ASP A 80 2.14 0.03 2.51
N TYR A 81 2.26 -1.21 2.01
CA TYR A 81 3.52 -1.95 1.98
C TYR A 81 4.57 -1.29 1.08
N LEU A 82 4.18 -0.84 -0.11
CA LEU A 82 5.05 -0.11 -1.03
C LEU A 82 5.57 1.19 -0.40
N LEU A 83 4.73 1.91 0.34
CA LEU A 83 5.14 3.10 1.07
C LEU A 83 6.10 2.76 2.23
N GLN A 84 5.84 1.69 2.98
CA GLN A 84 6.73 1.20 4.04
C GLN A 84 8.09 0.79 3.50
N ILE A 85 8.14 0.08 2.37
CA ILE A 85 9.39 -0.29 1.69
C ILE A 85 10.24 0.95 1.43
N ILE A 86 9.65 2.02 0.89
CA ILE A 86 10.37 3.28 0.61
C ILE A 86 10.84 3.96 1.89
N TYR A 87 9.97 4.00 2.90
CA TYR A 87 10.27 4.60 4.19
C TYR A 87 11.52 3.97 4.84
N PHE A 88 11.64 2.63 4.80
CA PHE A 88 12.79 1.93 5.35
C PHE A 88 13.99 1.86 4.40
N ALA A 89 13.78 1.57 3.11
CA ALA A 89 14.89 1.39 2.17
C ALA A 89 15.77 2.63 2.02
N PHE A 90 15.19 3.82 2.23
CA PHE A 90 15.89 5.10 2.09
C PHE A 90 16.04 5.88 3.40
N ASP A 91 15.95 5.17 4.54
CA ASP A 91 16.30 5.69 5.86
C ASP A 91 15.49 6.93 6.30
N PHE A 92 14.20 6.99 5.97
CA PHE A 92 13.29 8.06 6.44
C PHE A 92 12.87 7.90 7.91
N PHE A 93 13.18 6.77 8.52
CA PHE A 93 12.87 6.49 9.92
C PHE A 93 13.96 7.01 10.84
N SER A 94 13.55 7.63 11.95
CA SER A 94 14.42 7.93 13.08
C SER A 94 14.81 6.66 13.83
N ASP A 95 15.87 6.75 14.65
CA ASP A 95 16.20 5.69 15.60
C ASP A 95 15.01 5.34 16.51
N PHE A 96 14.95 4.06 16.87
CA PHE A 96 13.96 3.48 17.76
C PHE A 96 14.57 2.26 18.47
N ASP A 97 13.89 1.70 19.48
CA ASP A 97 14.29 0.41 20.04
C ASP A 97 14.06 -0.70 19.01
N TYR A 98 15.14 -1.09 18.34
CA TYR A 98 15.18 -2.13 17.31
C TYR A 98 14.77 -3.52 17.82
N THR A 99 14.60 -3.69 19.14
CA THR A 99 14.11 -4.94 19.76
C THR A 99 12.63 -4.88 20.15
N SER A 100 12.01 -3.70 20.15
CA SER A 100 10.60 -3.52 20.52
C SER A 100 9.65 -3.68 19.33
N ILE A 101 8.79 -4.68 19.42
CA ILE A 101 7.69 -4.89 18.46
C ILE A 101 6.69 -3.72 18.55
N GLU A 102 6.39 -3.23 19.75
CA GLU A 102 5.44 -2.14 19.99
C GLU A 102 5.92 -0.83 19.37
N GLU A 103 7.21 -0.52 19.50
CA GLU A 103 7.77 0.70 18.93
C GLU A 103 7.79 0.62 17.39
N TYR A 104 8.22 -0.51 16.83
CA TYR A 104 8.14 -0.76 15.39
C TYR A 104 6.71 -0.60 14.86
N GLN A 105 5.70 -1.19 15.52
CA GLN A 105 4.30 -1.00 15.14
C GLN A 105 3.84 0.46 15.25
N THR A 106 4.33 1.19 16.24
CA THR A 106 4.02 2.61 16.43
C THR A 106 4.58 3.45 15.28
N ILE A 107 5.79 3.13 14.81
CA ILE A 107 6.40 3.78 13.63
C ILE A 107 5.53 3.56 12.39
N LEU A 108 5.12 2.32 12.11
CA LEU A 108 4.25 2.03 10.97
C LEU A 108 2.92 2.78 11.05
N LYS A 109 2.31 2.82 12.24
CA LYS A 109 0.97 3.41 12.44
C LYS A 109 0.99 4.94 12.46
N LYS A 110 2.04 5.58 12.96
CA LYS A 110 2.05 7.03 13.23
C LYS A 110 3.04 7.82 12.39
N LYS A 111 4.21 7.25 12.07
CA LYS A 111 5.30 7.95 11.38
C LYS A 111 5.35 7.65 9.89
N CYS A 112 5.13 6.40 9.49
CA CYS A 112 5.14 5.96 8.09
C CYS A 112 3.82 6.29 7.36
N LYS A 113 3.45 7.56 7.33
CA LYS A 113 2.28 8.09 6.61
C LYS A 113 2.65 9.42 5.98
N LEU A 114 1.96 9.85 4.92
CA LEU A 114 2.22 11.15 4.30
C LEU A 114 1.43 12.29 4.95
N SER A 115 0.33 11.97 5.64
CA SER A 115 -0.51 12.97 6.29
C SER A 115 -1.15 12.41 7.56
N CYS A 116 -1.42 13.28 8.52
CA CYS A 116 -2.21 13.01 9.71
C CYS A 116 -3.34 14.04 9.85
N ILE A 117 -4.32 13.72 10.70
CA ILE A 117 -5.35 14.68 11.13
C ILE A 117 -5.03 15.03 12.58
N GLU A 118 -4.81 16.32 12.85
CA GLU A 118 -4.53 16.84 14.19
C GLU A 118 -5.61 17.82 14.61
N LYS A 119 -5.92 17.86 15.91
CA LYS A 119 -6.87 18.82 16.47
C LYS A 119 -6.12 20.04 16.97
N ILE A 120 -6.21 21.16 16.25
CA ILE A 120 -5.59 22.44 16.59
C ILE A 120 -6.71 23.45 16.83
N ASP A 121 -6.71 24.10 18.00
CA ASP A 121 -7.73 25.08 18.40
C ASP A 121 -9.18 24.58 18.23
N GLY A 122 -9.42 23.32 18.58
CA GLY A 122 -10.74 22.70 18.47
C GLY A 122 -11.13 22.21 17.07
N LYS A 123 -10.34 22.53 16.03
CA LYS A 123 -10.59 22.14 14.64
C LYS A 123 -9.69 20.99 14.20
N TRP A 124 -10.23 20.06 13.43
CA TRP A 124 -9.46 18.99 12.80
C TRP A 124 -8.82 19.52 11.53
N ILE A 125 -7.49 19.49 11.47
CA ILE A 125 -6.68 20.00 10.35
C ILE A 125 -5.87 18.85 9.77
N PHE A 126 -5.83 18.77 8.43
CA PHE A 126 -4.92 17.88 7.72
C PHE A 126 -3.52 18.49 7.71
N LYS A 127 -2.55 17.73 8.19
CA LYS A 127 -1.15 18.15 8.25
C LYS A 127 -0.26 17.08 7.63
N ASP A 128 0.76 17.53 6.91
CA ASP A 128 1.82 16.65 6.43
C ASP A 128 2.61 16.10 7.62
N THR A 129 3.03 14.85 7.52
CA THR A 129 3.95 14.26 8.50
C THR A 129 5.39 14.68 8.22
N GLU A 130 6.29 14.44 9.17
CA GLU A 130 7.73 14.59 8.96
C GLU A 130 8.21 13.80 7.71
N PHE A 131 7.68 12.59 7.50
CA PHE A 131 8.00 11.79 6.32
C PHE A 131 7.62 12.51 5.01
N ALA A 132 6.45 13.14 4.93
CA ALA A 132 6.07 13.91 3.75
C ALA A 132 6.91 15.19 3.58
N GLU A 133 7.30 15.84 4.67
CA GLU A 133 8.24 16.97 4.65
C GLU A 133 9.61 16.55 4.10
N ASP A 134 10.15 15.42 4.56
CA ASP A 134 11.43 14.87 4.10
C ASP A 134 11.39 14.48 2.62
N ILE A 135 10.29 13.88 2.16
CA ILE A 135 10.08 13.58 0.72
C ILE A 135 10.13 14.87 -0.10
N ARG A 136 9.43 15.94 0.33
CA ARG A 136 9.45 17.22 -0.39
C ARG A 136 10.86 17.81 -0.42
N LYS A 137 11.54 17.82 0.73
CA LYS A 137 12.91 18.33 0.84
C LYS A 137 13.86 17.56 -0.08
N LEU A 138 13.83 16.24 -0.07
CA LEU A 138 14.68 15.41 -0.95
C LEU A 138 14.34 15.61 -2.43
N LYS A 139 13.06 15.76 -2.79
CA LYS A 139 12.65 16.07 -4.16
C LYS A 139 13.26 17.38 -4.66
N ASP A 140 13.33 18.39 -3.79
CA ASP A 140 13.84 19.70 -4.17
C ASP A 140 15.38 19.79 -4.11
N THR A 141 16.04 18.89 -3.37
CA THR A 141 17.49 18.94 -3.10
C THR A 141 18.31 17.82 -3.73
N ASN A 142 17.71 16.71 -4.14
CA ASN A 142 18.39 15.54 -4.69
C ASN A 142 17.82 15.17 -6.07
N LEU A 143 18.64 15.34 -7.12
CA LEU A 143 18.23 15.11 -8.50
C LEU A 143 17.80 13.66 -8.78
N GLU A 144 18.48 12.67 -8.18
CA GLU A 144 18.13 11.26 -8.34
C GLU A 144 16.81 10.94 -7.63
N PHE A 145 16.60 11.51 -6.43
CA PHE A 145 15.31 11.41 -5.76
C PHE A 145 14.19 12.08 -6.56
N ALA A 146 14.42 13.23 -7.20
CA ALA A 146 13.41 13.89 -8.02
C ALA A 146 12.95 13.00 -9.19
N LYS A 147 13.88 12.29 -9.85
CA LYS A 147 13.57 11.31 -10.91
C LYS A 147 12.78 10.12 -10.35
N PHE A 148 13.23 9.56 -9.23
CA PHE A 148 12.54 8.47 -8.53
C PHE A 148 11.11 8.88 -8.13
N TYR A 149 10.97 10.06 -7.52
CA TYR A 149 9.72 10.62 -7.00
C TYR A 149 8.67 10.76 -8.09
N LYS A 150 9.05 11.15 -9.32
CA LYS A 150 8.10 11.24 -10.45
C LYS A 150 7.42 9.90 -10.74
N ARG A 151 8.18 8.80 -10.73
CA ARG A 151 7.65 7.45 -10.99
C ARG A 151 6.89 6.91 -9.77
N PHE A 152 7.44 7.08 -8.57
CA PHE A 152 6.78 6.80 -7.29
C PHE A 152 5.40 7.48 -7.20
N ASN A 153 5.32 8.78 -7.46
CA ASN A 153 4.08 9.54 -7.31
C ASN A 153 3.02 9.09 -8.34
N LYS A 154 3.44 8.77 -9.56
CA LYS A 154 2.54 8.21 -10.59
C LYS A 154 1.90 6.89 -10.11
N PHE A 155 2.69 5.97 -9.56
CA PHE A 155 2.18 4.69 -9.09
C PHE A 155 1.25 4.84 -7.88
N ASN A 156 1.57 5.71 -6.91
CA ASN A 156 0.70 5.92 -5.75
C ASN A 156 -0.61 6.63 -6.11
N ALA A 157 -0.58 7.59 -7.04
CA ALA A 157 -1.79 8.27 -7.50
C ALA A 157 -2.80 7.30 -8.14
N PHE A 158 -2.35 6.15 -8.66
CA PHE A 158 -3.22 5.13 -9.26
C PHE A 158 -4.20 4.48 -8.25
N ALA A 159 -3.89 4.51 -6.95
CA ALA A 159 -4.79 4.01 -5.91
C ALA A 159 -6.07 4.87 -5.80
N ASP A 160 -5.93 6.16 -6.09
CA ASP A 160 -6.96 7.21 -6.04
C ASP A 160 -7.52 7.56 -7.43
N ASP A 161 -7.12 6.83 -8.47
CA ASP A 161 -7.57 7.07 -9.85
C ASP A 161 -9.10 6.95 -9.96
N LYS A 162 -9.72 7.84 -10.74
CA LYS A 162 -11.18 7.88 -10.86
C LYS A 162 -11.76 6.62 -11.52
N ASP A 163 -11.06 6.10 -12.51
CA ASP A 163 -11.53 5.00 -13.35
C ASP A 163 -11.07 3.64 -12.82
N TYR A 164 -9.90 3.60 -12.16
CA TYR A 164 -9.28 2.36 -11.72
C TYR A 164 -9.06 2.27 -10.22
N GLY A 165 -9.09 3.38 -9.49
CA GLY A 165 -8.79 3.46 -8.07
C GLY A 165 -9.76 2.67 -7.20
N ILE A 166 -9.22 2.11 -6.11
CA ILE A 166 -9.95 1.27 -5.16
C ILE A 166 -9.84 1.78 -3.71
N LYS A 167 -9.11 2.87 -3.46
CA LYS A 167 -8.89 3.37 -2.09
C LYS A 167 -10.20 3.78 -1.40
N GLN A 168 -11.08 4.47 -2.13
CA GLN A 168 -12.40 4.82 -1.60
C GLN A 168 -13.23 3.56 -1.29
N TRP A 169 -13.15 2.52 -2.14
CA TRP A 169 -13.84 1.26 -1.93
C TRP A 169 -13.36 0.55 -0.66
N ALA A 170 -12.03 0.45 -0.50
CA ALA A 170 -11.43 -0.11 0.71
C ALA A 170 -11.84 0.68 1.97
N ASN A 171 -11.87 2.01 1.90
CA ASN A 171 -12.31 2.84 3.03
C ASN A 171 -13.80 2.63 3.36
N ASN A 172 -14.66 2.50 2.35
CA ASN A 172 -16.08 2.20 2.56
C ASN A 172 -16.28 0.81 3.19
N ILE A 173 -15.49 -0.19 2.79
CA ILE A 173 -15.49 -1.53 3.40
C ILE A 173 -15.03 -1.48 4.86
N LYS A 174 -13.93 -0.77 5.16
CA LYS A 174 -13.31 -0.74 6.50
C LYS A 174 -14.08 0.09 7.53
N HIS A 175 -14.61 1.25 7.12
CA HIS A 175 -15.02 2.29 8.08
C HIS A 175 -16.52 2.62 8.03
N GLN A 176 -17.15 2.50 6.86
CA GLN A 176 -18.53 2.96 6.69
C GLN A 176 -19.54 1.80 6.64
N GLY A 177 -19.09 0.56 6.42
CA GLY A 177 -19.97 -0.60 6.25
C GLY A 177 -20.87 -0.53 5.01
N GLY A 178 -20.74 0.50 4.18
CA GLY A 178 -21.60 0.83 3.06
C GLY A 178 -21.01 0.46 1.70
N PHE A 179 -20.53 -0.77 1.53
CA PHE A 179 -20.04 -1.27 0.24
C PHE A 179 -20.73 -2.58 -0.13
N TYR A 180 -21.53 -2.56 -1.19
CA TYR A 180 -22.31 -3.70 -1.69
C TYR A 180 -22.23 -3.75 -3.20
N PHE A 181 -22.44 -4.91 -3.80
CA PHE A 181 -22.50 -5.01 -5.27
C PHE A 181 -23.94 -4.91 -5.75
N SER A 182 -24.13 -4.32 -6.93
CA SER A 182 -25.46 -4.10 -7.50
C SER A 182 -26.28 -5.38 -7.61
N GLU A 183 -25.60 -6.48 -7.92
CA GLU A 183 -26.13 -7.82 -8.13
C GLU A 183 -26.72 -8.44 -6.86
N ILE A 184 -26.26 -8.00 -5.68
CA ILE A 184 -26.73 -8.50 -4.38
C ILE A 184 -27.51 -7.46 -3.56
N THR A 185 -27.59 -6.22 -4.04
CA THR A 185 -28.24 -5.13 -3.31
C THR A 185 -29.75 -5.23 -3.50
N LYS A 186 -30.48 -5.39 -2.40
CA LYS A 186 -31.94 -5.61 -2.40
C LYS A 186 -32.78 -4.32 -2.27
N HIS A 187 -32.18 -3.19 -1.91
CA HIS A 187 -32.89 -1.95 -1.64
C HIS A 187 -32.50 -0.84 -2.62
N VAL A 188 -33.49 -0.33 -3.36
CA VAL A 188 -33.31 0.79 -4.30
C VAL A 188 -34.42 1.80 -4.02
N GLY A 189 -34.15 2.70 -3.08
CA GLY A 189 -35.05 3.78 -2.71
C GLY A 189 -34.42 4.60 -1.58
N HIS A 190 -34.74 5.89 -1.56
CA HIS A 190 -34.39 6.77 -0.44
C HIS A 190 -35.64 7.50 0.04
N SER A 191 -35.63 7.87 1.31
CA SER A 191 -36.68 8.62 1.97
C SER A 191 -36.16 10.01 2.28
N GLU A 192 -37.03 11.00 2.10
CA GLU A 192 -36.76 12.39 2.42
C GLU A 192 -37.70 12.84 3.53
N GLY A 193 -37.14 13.43 4.59
CA GLY A 193 -37.88 14.09 5.64
C GLY A 193 -37.92 15.58 5.35
N VAL A 194 -39.10 16.12 5.08
CA VAL A 194 -39.35 17.54 4.85
C VAL A 194 -40.13 18.13 6.02
N ASP A 195 -39.92 19.41 6.31
CA ASP A 195 -40.74 20.14 7.28
C ASP A 195 -42.09 20.58 6.69
N SER A 196 -42.92 21.27 7.48
CA SER A 196 -44.23 21.78 7.05
C SER A 196 -44.16 22.85 5.96
N SER A 197 -43.00 23.45 5.72
CA SER A 197 -42.73 24.41 4.65
C SER A 197 -42.13 23.76 3.39
N GLY A 198 -41.87 22.45 3.43
CA GLY A 198 -41.26 21.71 2.34
C GLY A 198 -39.73 21.73 2.31
N VAL A 199 -39.07 22.23 3.36
CA VAL A 199 -37.60 22.24 3.44
C VAL A 199 -37.09 20.85 3.80
N LEU A 200 -36.13 20.34 3.03
CA LEU A 200 -35.47 19.06 3.28
C LEU A 200 -34.62 19.14 4.56
N LEU A 201 -35.04 18.41 5.59
CA LEU A 201 -34.31 18.30 6.86
C LEU A 201 -33.37 17.08 6.88
N PHE A 202 -33.75 16.00 6.20
CA PHE A 202 -33.00 14.75 6.20
C PHE A 202 -33.27 13.94 4.95
N THR A 203 -32.26 13.22 4.45
CA THR A 203 -32.43 12.25 3.36
C THR A 203 -31.65 10.98 3.67
N THR A 204 -32.29 9.81 3.52
CA THR A 204 -31.57 8.53 3.66
C THR A 204 -30.60 8.29 2.51
N LYS A 205 -30.58 9.15 1.49
CA LYS A 205 -29.58 9.14 0.42
C LYS A 205 -28.14 9.20 0.97
N ILE A 206 -27.92 9.88 2.10
CA ILE A 206 -26.60 9.94 2.76
C ILE A 206 -26.16 8.59 3.36
N LEU A 207 -27.10 7.66 3.55
CA LEU A 207 -26.86 6.33 4.10
C LEU A 207 -26.71 5.27 3.00
N LEU A 208 -26.94 5.64 1.73
CA LEU A 208 -26.85 4.70 0.63
C LEU A 208 -25.41 4.23 0.45
N PRO A 209 -25.20 2.92 0.30
CA PRO A 209 -23.87 2.39 0.09
C PRO A 209 -23.31 2.80 -1.28
N TYR A 210 -22.00 2.66 -1.42
CA TYR A 210 -21.37 2.61 -2.73
C TYR A 210 -21.66 1.27 -3.38
N VAL A 211 -22.15 1.28 -4.64
CA VAL A 211 -22.69 0.10 -5.33
C VAL A 211 -22.07 -0.10 -6.72
N PRO A 212 -20.86 -0.68 -6.84
CA PRO A 212 -20.31 -1.07 -8.13
C PRO A 212 -20.91 -2.41 -8.60
N THR A 213 -20.69 -2.75 -9.87
CA THR A 213 -20.98 -4.09 -10.39
C THR A 213 -19.80 -5.02 -10.13
N PHE A 214 -20.05 -6.34 -10.18
CA PHE A 214 -18.96 -7.33 -10.14
C PHE A 214 -17.98 -7.13 -11.28
N ASP A 215 -18.46 -6.85 -12.49
CA ASP A 215 -17.61 -6.67 -13.66
C ASP A 215 -16.71 -5.44 -13.55
N ASP A 216 -17.24 -4.32 -13.04
CA ASP A 216 -16.44 -3.12 -12.76
C ASP A 216 -15.36 -3.43 -11.72
N ALA A 217 -15.74 -4.11 -10.64
CA ALA A 217 -14.78 -4.46 -9.61
C ALA A 217 -13.68 -5.39 -10.09
N ILE A 218 -14.03 -6.47 -10.81
CA ILE A 218 -13.04 -7.36 -11.41
C ILE A 218 -12.13 -6.57 -12.34
N TYR A 219 -12.68 -5.74 -13.23
CA TYR A 219 -11.89 -4.93 -14.15
C TYR A 219 -10.89 -4.01 -13.44
N ARG A 220 -11.32 -3.26 -12.42
CA ARG A 220 -10.44 -2.40 -11.63
C ARG A 220 -9.38 -3.20 -10.89
N LEU A 221 -9.75 -4.32 -10.28
CA LEU A 221 -8.81 -5.17 -9.55
C LEU A 221 -7.72 -5.74 -10.47
N TYR A 222 -8.03 -6.10 -11.72
CA TYR A 222 -7.02 -6.46 -12.72
C TYR A 222 -6.09 -5.28 -13.04
N LYS A 223 -6.61 -4.04 -13.15
CA LYS A 223 -5.77 -2.85 -13.37
C LYS A 223 -4.87 -2.55 -12.17
N GLN A 224 -5.39 -2.72 -10.97
CA GLN A 224 -4.63 -2.59 -9.73
C GLN A 224 -3.52 -3.64 -9.63
N ASN A 225 -3.81 -4.89 -9.98
CA ASN A 225 -2.80 -5.94 -10.06
C ASN A 225 -1.63 -5.55 -10.98
N LEU A 226 -1.92 -5.10 -12.20
CA LEU A 226 -0.89 -4.68 -13.16
C LEU A 226 -0.04 -3.53 -12.61
N ASN A 227 -0.68 -2.49 -12.06
CA ASN A 227 0.01 -1.33 -11.50
C ASN A 227 0.88 -1.71 -10.30
N ILE A 228 0.35 -2.52 -9.38
CA ILE A 228 1.05 -2.93 -8.16
C ILE A 228 2.24 -3.83 -8.52
N VAL A 229 2.06 -4.82 -9.39
CA VAL A 229 3.17 -5.72 -9.78
C VAL A 229 4.26 -4.95 -10.53
N GLU A 230 3.91 -4.06 -11.46
CA GLU A 230 4.88 -3.21 -12.15
C GLU A 230 5.62 -2.29 -11.17
N TYR A 231 4.90 -1.68 -10.23
CA TYR A 231 5.48 -0.83 -9.20
C TYR A 231 6.44 -1.64 -8.32
N SER A 232 6.00 -2.78 -7.81
CA SER A 232 6.82 -3.66 -6.98
C SER A 232 8.08 -4.15 -7.68
N GLN A 233 8.00 -4.55 -8.96
CA GLN A 233 9.18 -4.97 -9.74
C GLN A 233 10.15 -3.81 -9.94
N TRP A 234 9.64 -2.65 -10.41
CA TRP A 234 10.49 -1.48 -10.58
C TRP A 234 11.17 -1.06 -9.27
N LEU A 235 10.42 -1.04 -8.17
CA LEU A 235 10.97 -0.63 -6.87
C LEU A 235 11.99 -1.63 -6.35
N PHE A 236 11.73 -2.93 -6.53
CA PHE A 236 12.66 -3.99 -6.13
C PHE A 236 13.96 -3.89 -6.92
N GLU A 237 13.88 -3.81 -8.27
CA GLU A 237 15.04 -3.64 -9.14
C GLU A 237 15.80 -2.34 -8.84
N TYR A 238 15.09 -1.27 -8.48
CA TYR A 238 15.73 -0.01 -8.11
C TYR A 238 16.57 -0.12 -6.83
N ILE A 239 16.07 -0.87 -5.83
CA ILE A 239 16.70 -1.01 -4.51
C ILE A 239 17.80 -2.09 -4.53
N PHE A 240 17.52 -3.25 -5.14
CA PHE A 240 18.36 -4.46 -5.05
C PHE A 240 19.00 -4.90 -6.37
N GLU A 241 18.72 -4.20 -7.49
CA GLU A 241 19.12 -4.59 -8.85
C GLU A 241 18.44 -5.86 -9.37
N ASP A 242 18.84 -6.28 -10.57
CA ASP A 242 18.41 -7.55 -11.14
C ASP A 242 19.05 -8.70 -10.35
N THR A 243 18.23 -9.40 -9.57
CA THR A 243 18.66 -10.54 -8.76
C THR A 243 18.89 -11.81 -9.55
N LEU A 244 18.74 -11.81 -10.89
CA LEU A 244 19.16 -12.92 -11.75
C LEU A 244 20.67 -13.21 -11.65
N HIS A 245 21.45 -12.29 -11.08
CA HIS A 245 22.84 -12.50 -10.71
C HIS A 245 23.00 -12.43 -9.19
N ILE A 246 23.63 -13.46 -8.61
CA ILE A 246 23.92 -13.52 -7.17
C ILE A 246 25.00 -12.48 -6.85
N ASN A 247 24.59 -11.31 -6.36
CA ASN A 247 25.47 -10.34 -5.74
C ASN A 247 25.12 -10.23 -4.25
N PHE A 248 25.99 -10.77 -3.40
CA PHE A 248 25.77 -10.78 -1.95
C PHE A 248 25.96 -9.42 -1.28
N LYS A 249 26.56 -8.44 -1.98
CA LYS A 249 26.80 -7.11 -1.43
C LYS A 249 25.63 -6.17 -1.72
N PRO A 250 25.17 -5.37 -0.75
CA PRO A 250 24.18 -4.34 -1.00
C PRO A 250 24.72 -3.33 -2.00
N LYS A 251 23.88 -2.98 -2.97
CA LYS A 251 24.10 -1.80 -3.80
C LYS A 251 24.11 -0.56 -2.90
N SER A 252 25.02 0.37 -3.15
CA SER A 252 24.94 1.69 -2.52
C SER A 252 23.63 2.37 -2.89
N LYS A 253 22.91 2.88 -1.89
CA LYS A 253 21.66 3.62 -2.11
C LYS A 253 21.93 4.83 -2.98
N ALA A 254 21.09 5.05 -3.99
CA ALA A 254 21.17 6.24 -4.84
C ALA A 254 20.92 7.54 -4.05
N PHE A 255 20.17 7.45 -2.95
CA PHE A 255 19.90 8.54 -2.01
C PHE A 255 19.51 7.96 -0.64
N SER A 256 19.57 8.79 0.39
CA SER A 256 19.09 8.44 1.75
C SER A 256 18.64 9.72 2.46
N ALA A 257 17.62 9.59 3.31
CA ALA A 257 17.17 10.66 4.20
C ALA A 257 18.05 10.79 5.46
N ASN A 258 18.89 9.79 5.76
CA ASN A 258 19.84 9.76 6.88
C ASN A 258 19.21 10.14 8.24
N LYS A 259 18.02 9.59 8.56
CA LYS A 259 17.32 9.91 9.82
C LYS A 259 17.69 9.00 10.99
N ASN A 260 18.39 7.89 10.74
CA ASN A 260 18.86 6.96 11.76
C ASN A 260 20.39 6.87 11.76
N HIS A 261 20.94 6.44 12.89
CA HIS A 261 22.37 6.25 13.11
C HIS A 261 22.75 4.77 13.10
N PHE A 262 21.90 3.89 12.54
CA PHE A 262 22.13 2.45 12.57
C PHE A 262 23.43 2.04 11.86
N LYS A 263 23.85 2.79 10.84
CA LYS A 263 25.12 2.57 10.14
C LYS A 263 26.36 2.75 11.04
N GLU A 264 26.19 3.41 12.18
CA GLU A 264 27.23 3.62 13.19
C GLU A 264 27.29 2.48 14.21
N LEU A 265 26.26 1.63 14.25
CA LEU A 265 26.20 0.44 15.12
C LEU A 265 27.12 -0.64 14.57
N LYS A 266 28.17 -0.98 15.32
CA LYS A 266 29.08 -2.07 15.00
C LYS A 266 28.51 -3.38 15.56
N TYR A 267 27.94 -4.21 14.68
CA TYR A 267 27.56 -5.56 15.04
C TYR A 267 28.82 -6.42 15.26
N HIS A 268 29.01 -6.91 16.49
CA HIS A 268 30.12 -7.80 16.81
C HIS A 268 29.86 -9.25 16.35
N MET A 269 28.60 -9.69 16.35
CA MET A 269 28.17 -11.00 15.88
C MET A 269 26.75 -10.91 15.30
N ILE A 270 26.50 -11.60 14.19
CA ILE A 270 25.19 -11.76 13.58
C ILE A 270 24.99 -13.26 13.34
N TYR A 271 23.91 -13.82 13.87
CA TYR A 271 23.57 -15.23 13.72
C TYR A 271 22.08 -15.36 13.42
N ALA A 272 21.74 -16.32 12.56
CA ALA A 272 20.34 -16.67 12.29
C ALA A 272 19.86 -17.62 13.40
N THR A 273 18.60 -17.43 13.82
CA THR A 273 17.91 -18.32 14.77
C THR A 273 16.63 -18.82 14.13
N GLU A 274 16.22 -20.04 14.50
CA GLU A 274 14.92 -20.64 14.12
C GLU A 274 13.79 -20.18 15.05
#